data_AF-A0A1Q6X8W2-F1
#
_entry.id   AF-A0A1Q6X8W2-F1
#
_cell.length_a   1.000
_cell.length_b   1.000
_cell.length_c   1.000
_cell.angle_alpha   90.00
_cell.angle_beta   90.00
_cell.angle_gamma   90.00
#
_symmetry.space_group_name_H-M   'P 1'
#
loop_
_entity.id
_entity.type
_entity.pdbx_description
1 polymer ?
#
loop_
_entity_poly.entity_id
_entity_poly.type
_entity_poly.pdbx_seq_one_letter_code
_entity_poly.pdbx_strand_id
1 'polypeptide(L)'
;MLQAFIGTLREGVEAALIVGITLAYLAKIGRPQLRKFVYFALAAAFVGSIAIAIVLSRLQWNQDIFEGWIMLAAAFFVVTMIIFMMKTGRKLKGHIEGKVGLLAGENAGFGLFVFVFLMVLREGVETVLYLGAVSLNTTELMSFVGTLLGVIVAILFGVMFVKGSLPINLQKFFRVTTVILFFVAGQLIITGLHELSENGVLPSSKREMAIVGPIVANDWFFFVTIFALAALMVLFEVKRREPGLVTDSAAERRKAAWSIRRERLWMASVYASSFLFILLVTAEFIYAKSLSAPSPATEVTFVNGQVAIPLAQVSGGDLHRFSARENGVEIRFWLYQKPDGKIATVFDACQICGGVGFYKGPNGVVCKNCAAPINPQSVGTAGGCNPLPLNAVIPSDNVIIQEADIAAGARVFQK
;
A
#
# COMPACT_ATOMS: atom_id res chain seq x y z
N MET A 1 -0.84 6.70 2.80
CA MET A 1 -1.51 6.80 4.12
C MET A 1 -2.05 5.47 4.62
N LEU A 2 -3.00 4.84 3.91
CA LEU A 2 -3.71 3.65 4.44
C LEU A 2 -2.82 2.40 4.56
N GLN A 3 -1.90 2.16 3.62
CA GLN A 3 -0.90 1.09 3.72
C GLN A 3 -0.04 1.25 4.99
N ALA A 4 0.58 2.43 5.16
CA ALA A 4 1.35 2.77 6.36
C ALA A 4 0.55 2.58 7.66
N PHE A 5 -0.73 2.99 7.68
CA PHE A 5 -1.63 2.77 8.81
C PHE A 5 -1.85 1.29 9.12
N ILE A 6 -2.18 0.46 8.12
CA ILE A 6 -2.47 -0.97 8.32
C ILE A 6 -1.23 -1.72 8.79
N GLY A 7 -0.07 -1.47 8.16
CA GLY A 7 1.19 -2.12 8.54
C GLY A 7 1.60 -1.76 9.97
N THR A 8 1.61 -0.47 10.31
CA THR A 8 2.01 -0.01 11.65
C THR A 8 1.01 -0.40 12.74
N LEU A 9 -0.29 -0.42 12.43
CA LEU A 9 -1.31 -0.94 13.34
C LEU A 9 -1.04 -2.41 13.67
N ARG A 10 -0.69 -3.23 12.69
CA ARG A 10 -0.41 -4.65 12.90
C ARG A 10 0.81 -4.84 13.79
N GLU A 11 1.97 -4.32 13.39
CA GLU A 11 3.20 -4.54 14.16
C GLU A 11 3.11 -3.92 15.56
N GLY A 12 2.41 -2.78 15.67
CA GLY A 12 2.06 -2.19 16.94
C GLY A 12 1.16 -3.09 17.80
N VAL A 13 0.17 -3.76 17.22
CA VAL A 13 -0.71 -4.70 17.94
C VAL A 13 0.06 -5.94 18.39
N GLU A 14 0.95 -6.49 17.56
CA GLU A 14 1.80 -7.63 17.93
C GLU A 14 2.73 -7.28 19.10
N ALA A 15 3.43 -6.15 19.01
CA ALA A 15 4.23 -5.62 20.10
C ALA A 15 3.40 -5.38 21.37
N ALA A 16 2.19 -4.81 21.23
CA ALA A 16 1.28 -4.55 22.34
C ALA A 16 0.79 -5.85 23.01
N LEU A 17 0.57 -6.93 22.25
CA LEU A 17 0.19 -8.23 22.79
C LEU A 17 1.35 -8.89 23.55
N ILE A 18 2.57 -8.82 23.04
CA ILE A 18 3.76 -9.35 23.73
C ILE A 18 3.94 -8.65 25.07
N VAL A 19 3.90 -7.31 25.07
CA VAL A 19 3.98 -6.51 26.30
C VAL A 19 2.80 -6.81 27.21
N GLY A 20 1.58 -6.88 26.68
CA GLY A 20 0.37 -7.09 27.45
C GLY A 20 0.31 -8.46 28.14
N ILE A 21 0.64 -9.54 27.43
CA ILE A 21 0.71 -10.89 28.00
C ILE A 21 1.80 -10.96 29.07
N THR A 22 2.96 -10.32 28.82
CA THR A 22 4.06 -10.28 29.79
C THR A 22 3.65 -9.55 31.07
N LEU A 23 3.02 -8.37 30.97
CA LEU A 23 2.54 -7.61 32.11
C LEU A 23 1.43 -8.36 32.88
N ALA A 24 0.51 -9.02 32.17
CA ALA A 24 -0.54 -9.83 32.76
C ALA A 24 0.03 -11.06 33.50
N TYR A 25 1.03 -11.73 32.91
CA TYR A 25 1.71 -12.85 33.55
C TYR A 25 2.48 -12.43 34.81
N LEU A 26 3.21 -11.30 34.75
CA LEU A 26 3.88 -10.72 35.93
C LEU A 26 2.91 -10.39 37.06
N ALA A 27 1.71 -9.91 36.72
CA ALA A 27 0.64 -9.68 37.68
C ALA A 27 0.16 -11.01 38.30
N LYS A 28 0.00 -12.05 37.49
CA LYS A 28 -0.45 -13.39 37.92
C LYS A 28 0.54 -14.09 38.84
N ILE A 29 1.85 -13.97 38.60
CA ILE A 29 2.90 -14.59 39.43
C ILE A 29 3.28 -13.74 40.66
N GLY A 30 2.56 -12.64 40.93
CA GLY A 30 2.81 -11.80 42.10
C GLY A 30 4.14 -11.03 42.08
N ARG A 31 4.74 -10.78 40.90
CA ARG A 31 6.02 -10.05 40.76
C ARG A 31 5.86 -8.72 40.00
N PRO A 32 5.07 -7.76 40.51
CA PRO A 32 4.85 -6.48 39.84
C PRO A 32 6.12 -5.63 39.73
N GLN A 33 7.10 -5.84 40.61
CA GLN A 33 8.40 -5.17 40.59
C GLN A 33 9.19 -5.36 39.29
N LEU A 34 8.92 -6.43 38.53
CA LEU A 34 9.59 -6.70 37.26
C LEU A 34 9.00 -5.91 36.08
N ARG A 35 7.84 -5.25 36.25
CA ARG A 35 7.20 -4.45 35.19
C ARG A 35 8.09 -3.31 34.69
N LYS A 36 8.94 -2.75 35.56
CA LYS A 36 9.91 -1.71 35.18
C LYS A 36 10.84 -2.17 34.05
N PHE A 37 11.29 -3.42 34.07
CA PHE A 37 12.16 -3.98 33.04
C PHE A 37 11.44 -4.12 31.70
N VAL A 38 10.13 -4.41 31.71
CA VAL A 38 9.30 -4.45 30.51
C VAL A 38 9.17 -3.06 29.87
N TYR A 39 8.93 -2.02 30.69
CA TYR A 39 8.85 -0.64 30.18
C TYR A 39 10.20 -0.12 29.69
N PHE A 40 11.30 -0.41 30.39
CA PHE A 40 12.64 -0.09 29.92
C PHE A 40 12.97 -0.80 28.60
N ALA A 41 12.60 -2.08 28.47
CA ALA A 41 12.80 -2.84 27.23
C ALA A 41 12.00 -2.24 26.06
N LEU A 42 10.76 -1.83 26.31
CA LEU A 42 9.92 -1.16 25.31
C LEU A 42 10.53 0.18 24.86
N ALA A 43 10.97 1.01 25.81
CA ALA A 43 11.62 2.29 25.49
C ALA A 43 12.92 2.08 24.71
N ALA A 44 13.76 1.12 25.14
CA ALA A 44 15.00 0.78 24.44
C ALA A 44 14.75 0.25 23.03
N ALA A 45 13.73 -0.60 22.83
CA ALA A 45 13.36 -1.12 21.52
C ALA A 45 12.84 -0.02 20.59
N PHE A 46 12.03 0.91 21.11
CA PHE A 46 11.56 2.07 20.35
C PHE A 46 12.71 2.95 19.88
N VAL A 47 13.62 3.33 20.78
CA VAL A 47 14.82 4.11 20.44
C VAL A 47 15.72 3.34 19.47
N GLY A 48 15.90 2.04 19.68
CA GLY A 48 16.67 1.17 18.78
C GLY A 48 16.08 1.12 17.37
N SER A 49 14.75 1.08 17.25
CA SER A 49 14.05 1.08 15.95
C SER A 49 14.25 2.40 15.21
N ILE A 50 14.17 3.54 15.92
CA ILE A 50 14.47 4.86 15.34
C ILE A 50 15.94 4.94 14.90
N ALA A 51 16.87 4.45 15.71
CA ALA A 51 18.29 4.43 15.36
C ALA A 51 18.54 3.63 14.07
N ILE A 52 17.90 2.46 13.94
CA ILE A 52 17.98 1.64 12.72
C ILE A 52 17.39 2.39 11.53
N ALA A 53 16.24 3.05 11.68
CA ALA A 53 15.64 3.87 10.62
C ALA A 53 16.59 4.99 10.14
N ILE A 54 17.26 5.68 11.07
CA ILE A 54 18.24 6.73 10.75
C ILE A 54 19.46 6.16 10.04
N VAL A 55 19.96 5.00 10.46
CA VAL A 55 21.09 4.35 9.79
C VAL A 55 20.71 3.96 8.36
N LEU A 56 19.54 3.35 8.19
CA LEU A 56 19.03 2.95 6.88
C LEU A 56 18.77 4.14 5.95
N SER A 57 18.27 5.27 6.47
CA SER A 57 18.04 6.47 5.65
C SER A 57 19.34 7.15 5.17
N ARG A 58 20.45 6.95 5.88
CA ARG A 58 21.77 7.49 5.50
C ARG A 58 22.51 6.64 4.47
N LEU A 59 22.17 5.36 4.35
CA LEU A 59 22.66 4.54 3.25
C LEU A 59 21.87 4.96 2.00
N GLN A 60 22.46 5.81 1.15
CA GLN A 60 21.86 6.21 -0.13
C GLN A 60 22.00 5.06 -1.12
N TRP A 61 21.00 4.17 -1.17
CA TRP A 61 20.90 3.13 -2.19
C TRP A 61 20.41 3.78 -3.50
N ASN A 62 20.97 3.35 -4.63
CA ASN A 62 20.58 3.85 -5.96
C ASN A 62 19.10 3.53 -6.21
N GLN A 63 18.24 4.55 -6.19
CA GLN A 63 16.80 4.37 -5.90
C GLN A 63 16.05 3.57 -6.95
N ASP A 64 16.36 3.76 -8.23
CA ASP A 64 15.53 3.22 -9.30
C ASP A 64 15.59 1.68 -9.39
N ILE A 65 16.78 1.06 -9.22
CA ILE A 65 16.92 -0.40 -9.30
C ILE A 65 16.53 -1.09 -7.99
N PHE A 66 16.74 -0.43 -6.85
CA PHE A 66 16.56 -1.05 -5.54
C PHE A 66 15.11 -1.07 -5.05
N GLU A 67 14.24 -0.22 -5.60
CA GLU A 67 12.83 -0.15 -5.21
C GLU A 67 12.12 -1.52 -5.34
N GLY A 68 12.23 -2.17 -6.51
CA GLY A 68 11.64 -3.49 -6.73
C GLY A 68 12.17 -4.56 -5.77
N TRP A 69 13.49 -4.56 -5.50
CA TRP A 69 14.11 -5.51 -4.57
C TRP A 69 13.68 -5.30 -3.12
N ILE A 70 13.54 -4.05 -2.68
CA ILE A 70 13.07 -3.71 -1.33
C ILE A 70 11.63 -4.18 -1.15
N MET A 71 10.76 -3.99 -2.15
CA MET A 71 9.38 -4.49 -2.09
C MET A 71 9.30 -6.02 -2.05
N LEU A 72 10.12 -6.74 -2.83
CA LEU A 72 10.17 -8.20 -2.76
C LEU A 72 10.74 -8.71 -1.43
N ALA A 73 11.77 -8.05 -0.90
CA ALA A 73 12.31 -8.36 0.42
C ALA A 73 11.25 -8.14 1.51
N ALA A 74 10.56 -7.01 1.49
CA ALA A 74 9.44 -6.73 2.38
C ALA A 74 8.35 -7.79 2.28
N ALA A 75 7.96 -8.18 1.05
CA ALA A 75 6.98 -9.24 0.85
C ALA A 75 7.44 -10.59 1.40
N PHE A 76 8.72 -10.95 1.22
CA PHE A 76 9.29 -12.17 1.79
C PHE A 76 9.22 -12.17 3.32
N PHE A 77 9.58 -11.07 3.97
CA PHE A 77 9.45 -10.93 5.42
C PHE A 77 7.99 -11.03 5.87
N VAL A 78 7.07 -10.36 5.17
CA VAL A 78 5.63 -10.44 5.48
C VAL A 78 5.12 -11.89 5.33
N VAL A 79 5.42 -12.59 4.23
CA VAL A 79 4.98 -13.98 4.01
C VAL A 79 5.56 -14.94 5.05
N THR A 80 6.86 -14.84 5.33
CA THR A 80 7.49 -15.68 6.35
C THR A 80 6.89 -15.43 7.73
N MET A 81 6.54 -14.18 8.05
CA MET A 81 5.86 -13.84 9.30
C MET A 81 4.40 -14.33 9.35
N ILE A 82 3.64 -14.24 8.26
CA ILE A 82 2.30 -14.84 8.14
C ILE A 82 2.38 -16.33 8.48
N ILE A 83 3.33 -17.06 7.88
CA ILE A 83 3.53 -18.50 8.13
C ILE A 83 3.91 -18.73 9.59
N PHE A 84 4.78 -17.89 10.16
CA PHE A 84 5.17 -17.97 11.57
C PHE A 84 3.97 -17.77 12.50
N MET A 85 3.14 -16.75 12.30
CA MET A 85 1.93 -16.49 13.09
C MET A 85 0.91 -17.62 12.99
N MET A 86 0.68 -18.16 11.79
CA MET A 86 -0.24 -19.30 11.61
C MET A 86 0.22 -20.54 12.40
N LYS A 87 1.53 -20.75 12.50
CA LYS A 87 2.13 -21.84 13.28
C LYS A 87 2.14 -21.56 14.78
N THR A 88 2.46 -20.32 15.18
CA THR A 88 2.71 -19.93 16.59
C THR A 88 1.44 -19.50 17.33
N GLY A 89 0.43 -18.95 16.65
CA GLY A 89 -0.83 -18.49 17.25
C GLY A 89 -1.61 -19.57 18.01
N ARG A 90 -1.35 -20.85 17.76
CA ARG A 90 -1.90 -21.99 18.51
C ARG A 90 -1.20 -22.28 19.85
N LYS A 91 0.03 -21.76 20.06
CA LYS A 91 0.91 -22.08 21.20
C LYS A 91 1.36 -20.85 22.00
N LEU A 92 0.94 -19.64 21.61
CA LEU A 92 1.46 -18.36 22.11
C LEU A 92 1.33 -18.22 23.64
N LYS A 93 0.19 -18.59 24.21
CA LYS A 93 -0.04 -18.57 25.66
C LYS A 93 0.93 -19.49 26.42
N GLY A 94 1.12 -20.73 25.95
CA GLY A 94 1.99 -21.71 26.59
C GLY A 94 3.49 -21.43 26.43
N HIS A 95 3.92 -20.86 25.29
CA HIS A 95 5.33 -20.51 25.06
C HIS A 95 5.76 -19.30 25.89
N ILE A 96 4.90 -18.30 26.05
CA ILE A 96 5.20 -17.12 26.86
C ILE A 96 5.12 -17.47 28.35
N GLU A 97 4.10 -18.22 28.79
CA GLU A 97 4.01 -18.70 30.19
C GLU A 97 5.19 -19.60 30.57
N GLY A 98 5.68 -20.44 29.65
CA GLY A 98 6.84 -21.32 29.87
C GLY A 98 8.20 -20.60 29.89
N LYS A 99 8.45 -19.69 28.92
CA LYS A 99 9.72 -18.93 28.87
C LYS A 99 9.82 -17.90 30.00
N VAL A 100 8.72 -17.24 30.37
CA VAL A 100 8.73 -16.27 31.48
C VAL A 100 8.79 -16.98 32.84
N GLY A 101 8.24 -18.20 32.96
CA GLY A 101 8.41 -19.04 34.14
C GLY A 101 9.87 -19.49 34.38
N LEU A 102 10.59 -19.84 33.31
CA LEU A 102 12.03 -20.18 33.35
C LEU A 102 12.91 -18.98 33.70
N LEU A 103 12.50 -17.78 33.27
CA LEU A 103 13.23 -16.54 33.52
C LEU A 103 12.91 -15.93 34.89
N ALA A 104 12.19 -16.59 35.79
CA ALA A 104 11.84 -16.08 37.12
C ALA A 104 12.86 -16.42 38.24
N GLY A 105 14.13 -16.70 37.91
CA GLY A 105 15.23 -16.89 38.87
C GLY A 105 15.87 -15.58 39.38
N GLU A 106 16.99 -15.65 40.11
CA GLU A 106 17.64 -14.48 40.75
C GLU A 106 18.07 -13.36 39.77
N ASN A 107 18.30 -13.66 38.49
CA ASN A 107 18.58 -12.70 37.40
C ASN A 107 17.37 -12.41 36.48
N ALA A 108 16.15 -12.60 36.98
CA ALA A 108 14.91 -12.51 36.19
C ALA A 108 14.69 -11.18 35.45
N GLY A 109 15.11 -10.06 36.05
CA GLY A 109 14.89 -8.74 35.48
C GLY A 109 15.62 -8.52 34.16
N PHE A 110 16.89 -8.95 34.08
CA PHE A 110 17.70 -8.79 32.88
C PHE A 110 17.26 -9.74 31.76
N GLY A 111 16.99 -11.00 32.08
CA GLY A 111 16.47 -11.96 31.10
C GLY A 111 15.11 -11.54 30.52
N LEU A 112 14.24 -10.99 31.36
CA LEU A 112 12.97 -10.42 30.92
C LEU A 112 13.14 -9.17 30.06
N PHE A 113 14.06 -8.28 30.43
CA PHE A 113 14.40 -7.09 29.63
C PHE A 113 14.86 -7.50 28.23
N VAL A 114 15.88 -8.38 28.13
CA VAL A 114 16.43 -8.82 26.85
C VAL A 114 15.36 -9.51 26.00
N PHE A 115 14.53 -10.35 26.62
CA PHE A 115 13.45 -11.03 25.92
C PHE A 115 12.45 -10.04 25.30
N VAL A 116 11.89 -9.13 26.10
CA VAL A 116 10.92 -8.13 25.61
C VAL A 116 11.58 -7.19 24.60
N PHE A 117 12.81 -6.77 24.86
CA PHE A 117 13.57 -5.88 23.98
C PHE A 117 13.76 -6.51 22.60
N LEU A 118 14.29 -7.73 22.51
CA LEU A 118 14.53 -8.39 21.23
C LEU A 118 13.23 -8.68 20.49
N MET A 119 12.17 -9.06 21.21
CA MET A 119 10.87 -9.32 20.60
C MET A 119 10.26 -8.05 20.01
N VAL A 120 10.26 -6.93 20.75
CA VAL A 120 9.69 -5.66 20.27
C VAL A 120 10.60 -4.97 19.25
N LEU A 121 11.91 -5.04 19.43
CA LEU A 121 12.87 -4.45 18.48
C LEU A 121 12.70 -5.09 17.10
N ARG A 122 12.50 -6.41 17.04
CA ARG A 122 12.20 -7.11 15.79
C ARG A 122 10.99 -6.51 15.08
N GLU A 123 9.86 -6.35 15.76
CA GLU A 123 8.66 -5.74 15.17
C GLU A 123 8.92 -4.30 14.70
N GLY A 124 9.77 -3.57 15.44
CA GLY A 124 10.24 -2.25 15.06
C GLY A 124 11.10 -2.23 13.78
N VAL A 125 12.03 -3.17 13.62
CA VAL A 125 12.83 -3.31 12.39
C VAL A 125 11.94 -3.65 11.20
N GLU A 126 11.01 -4.58 11.37
CA GLU A 126 10.07 -4.97 10.31
C GLU A 126 9.19 -3.76 9.91
N THR A 127 8.74 -2.96 10.87
CA THR A 127 8.01 -1.70 10.62
C THR A 127 8.84 -0.71 9.81
N VAL A 128 10.12 -0.52 10.17
CA VAL A 128 11.01 0.43 9.47
C VAL A 128 11.24 0.00 8.03
N LEU A 129 11.49 -1.29 7.78
CA LEU A 129 11.67 -1.83 6.44
C LEU A 129 10.40 -1.72 5.60
N TYR A 130 9.24 -2.03 6.20
CA TYR A 130 7.94 -1.89 5.55
C TYR A 130 7.63 -0.44 5.17
N LEU A 131 7.82 0.50 6.10
CA LEU A 131 7.59 1.93 5.85
C LEU A 131 8.53 2.48 4.80
N GLY A 132 9.78 2.00 4.75
CA GLY A 132 10.72 2.32 3.67
C GLY A 132 10.21 1.91 2.30
N ALA A 133 9.57 0.75 2.17
CA ALA A 133 8.96 0.31 0.91
C ALA A 133 7.71 1.15 0.54
N VAL A 134 6.86 1.45 1.52
CA VAL A 134 5.62 2.23 1.30
C VAL A 134 5.90 3.70 0.98
N SER A 135 6.98 4.28 1.53
CA SER A 135 7.35 5.67 1.24
C SER A 135 7.78 5.91 -0.20
N LEU A 136 8.17 4.87 -0.95
CA LEU A 136 8.54 5.00 -2.36
C LEU A 136 7.33 5.34 -3.24
N ASN A 137 6.16 4.84 -2.86
CA ASN A 137 4.93 4.96 -3.65
C ASN A 137 3.99 6.09 -3.19
N THR A 138 4.32 6.81 -2.10
CA THR A 138 3.39 7.75 -1.46
C THR A 138 4.09 8.98 -0.89
N THR A 139 3.38 10.10 -0.81
CA THR A 139 3.91 11.33 -0.19
C THR A 139 4.31 11.10 1.27
N GLU A 140 5.49 11.57 1.69
CA GLU A 140 6.04 11.39 3.04
C GLU A 140 5.04 11.79 4.14
N LEU A 141 4.34 12.91 3.96
CA LEU A 141 3.34 13.41 4.91
C LEU A 141 2.19 12.41 5.11
N MET A 142 1.69 11.84 4.01
CA MET A 142 0.60 10.86 4.06
C MET A 142 1.04 9.56 4.74
N SER A 143 2.28 9.14 4.53
CA SER A 143 2.85 7.96 5.19
C SER A 143 3.13 8.20 6.67
N PHE A 144 3.58 9.41 7.04
CA PHE A 144 3.75 9.81 8.43
C PHE A 144 2.41 9.82 9.19
N VAL A 145 1.37 10.45 8.65
CA VAL A 145 0.03 10.49 9.27
C VAL A 145 -0.54 9.08 9.43
N GLY A 146 -0.41 8.24 8.41
CA GLY A 146 -0.83 6.84 8.47
C GLY A 146 -0.13 6.07 9.59
N THR A 147 1.20 6.20 9.67
CA THR A 147 2.03 5.58 10.71
C THR A 147 1.61 6.01 12.10
N LEU A 148 1.43 7.32 12.31
CA LEU A 148 1.06 7.86 13.62
C LEU A 148 -0.30 7.34 14.07
N LEU A 149 -1.30 7.33 13.17
CA LEU A 149 -2.62 6.78 13.46
C LEU A 149 -2.56 5.29 13.79
N GLY A 150 -1.75 4.50 13.07
CA GLY A 150 -1.64 3.06 13.30
C GLY A 150 -1.04 2.76 14.67
N VAL A 151 0.02 3.48 15.05
CA VAL A 151 0.63 3.38 16.39
C VAL A 151 -0.34 3.79 17.50
N ILE A 152 -1.08 4.89 17.34
CA ILE A 152 -2.07 5.34 18.33
C ILE A 152 -3.13 4.26 18.55
N VAL A 153 -3.70 3.71 17.46
CA VAL A 153 -4.74 2.67 17.56
C VAL A 153 -4.18 1.38 18.15
N ALA A 154 -2.94 1.00 17.83
CA ALA A 154 -2.25 -0.14 18.44
C ALA A 154 -2.04 0.03 19.96
N ILE A 155 -1.62 1.22 20.41
CA ILE A 155 -1.49 1.53 21.84
C ILE A 155 -2.84 1.44 22.54
N LEU A 156 -3.88 2.04 21.96
CA LEU A 156 -5.24 1.96 22.49
C LEU A 156 -5.71 0.51 22.62
N PHE A 157 -5.49 -0.31 21.59
CA PHE A 157 -5.78 -1.74 21.60
C PHE A 157 -5.03 -2.45 22.73
N GLY A 158 -3.72 -2.23 22.87
CA GLY A 158 -2.89 -2.81 23.93
C GLY A 158 -3.39 -2.47 25.33
N VAL A 159 -3.71 -1.20 25.58
CA VAL A 159 -4.25 -0.74 26.87
C VAL A 159 -5.61 -1.39 27.17
N MET A 160 -6.51 -1.43 26.19
CA MET A 160 -7.82 -2.07 26.35
C MET A 160 -7.72 -3.59 26.58
N PHE A 161 -6.75 -4.24 25.94
CA PHE A 161 -6.46 -5.66 26.10
C PHE A 161 -5.96 -5.97 27.51
N VAL A 162 -4.97 -5.22 28.02
CA VAL A 162 -4.43 -5.41 29.38
C VAL A 162 -5.47 -5.12 30.46
N LYS A 163 -6.34 -4.13 30.25
CA LYS A 163 -7.44 -3.80 31.17
C LYS A 163 -8.61 -4.81 31.12
N GLY A 164 -8.52 -5.88 30.32
CA GLY A 164 -9.54 -6.94 30.25
C GLY A 164 -10.88 -6.48 29.68
N SER A 165 -10.93 -5.33 29.00
CA SER A 165 -12.18 -4.73 28.50
C SER A 165 -12.62 -5.27 27.14
N LEU A 166 -11.79 -6.11 26.50
CA LEU A 166 -12.04 -6.68 25.18
C LEU A 166 -12.06 -8.21 25.23
N PRO A 167 -13.25 -8.85 25.22
CA PRO A 167 -13.37 -10.30 25.01
C PRO A 167 -13.17 -10.61 23.52
N ILE A 168 -11.99 -10.28 22.98
CA ILE A 168 -11.65 -10.57 21.58
C ILE A 168 -11.03 -11.96 21.53
N ASN A 169 -11.61 -12.83 20.71
CA ASN A 169 -10.98 -14.09 20.38
C ASN A 169 -9.75 -13.81 19.51
N LEU A 170 -8.56 -13.80 20.14
CA LEU A 170 -7.27 -13.58 19.48
C LEU A 170 -7.10 -14.46 18.24
N GLN A 171 -7.60 -15.70 18.28
CA GLN A 171 -7.51 -16.62 17.15
C GLN A 171 -8.28 -16.13 15.92
N LYS A 172 -9.44 -15.51 16.11
CA LYS A 172 -10.24 -14.94 15.02
C LYS A 172 -9.62 -13.65 14.50
N PHE A 173 -9.19 -12.77 15.41
CA PHE A 173 -8.49 -11.54 15.05
C PHE A 173 -7.25 -11.84 14.20
N PHE A 174 -6.42 -12.80 14.64
CA PHE A 174 -5.26 -13.24 13.89
C PHE A 174 -5.62 -13.90 12.56
N ARG A 175 -6.67 -14.73 12.49
CA ARG A 175 -7.09 -15.34 11.22
C ARG A 175 -7.51 -14.29 10.19
N VAL A 176 -8.27 -13.28 10.59
CA VAL A 176 -8.76 -12.24 9.67
C VAL A 176 -7.63 -11.33 9.22
N THR A 177 -6.78 -10.89 10.15
CA THR A 177 -5.58 -10.11 9.81
C THR A 177 -4.60 -10.90 8.94
N THR A 178 -4.46 -12.21 9.14
CA THR A 178 -3.67 -13.10 8.26
C THR A 178 -4.18 -13.10 6.82
N VAL A 179 -5.51 -13.20 6.61
CA VAL A 179 -6.09 -13.15 5.25
C VAL A 179 -5.81 -11.80 4.60
N ILE A 180 -6.03 -10.70 5.33
CA ILE A 180 -5.70 -9.34 4.90
C ILE A 180 -4.22 -9.24 4.48
N LEU A 181 -3.32 -9.84 5.26
CA LEU A 181 -1.88 -9.80 4.99
C LEU A 181 -1.48 -10.61 3.76
N PHE A 182 -2.16 -11.71 3.44
CA PHE A 182 -1.91 -12.42 2.17
C PHE A 182 -2.22 -11.53 0.96
N PHE A 183 -3.27 -10.71 1.05
CA PHE A 183 -3.59 -9.73 0.02
C PHE A 183 -2.51 -8.65 -0.10
N VAL A 184 -2.07 -8.07 1.02
CA VAL A 184 -0.99 -7.06 1.04
C VAL A 184 0.34 -7.63 0.56
N ALA A 185 0.71 -8.83 0.98
CA ALA A 185 1.91 -9.52 0.53
C ALA A 185 1.85 -9.79 -0.98
N GLY A 186 0.69 -10.25 -1.49
CA GLY A 186 0.45 -10.40 -2.91
C GLY A 186 0.64 -9.09 -3.67
N GLN A 187 0.11 -7.98 -3.14
CA GLN A 187 0.30 -6.65 -3.72
C GLN A 187 1.79 -6.26 -3.77
N LEU A 188 2.53 -6.38 -2.66
CA LEU A 188 3.97 -6.07 -2.62
C LEU A 188 4.78 -6.93 -3.61
N ILE A 189 4.42 -8.20 -3.78
CA ILE A 189 5.05 -9.08 -4.78
C ILE A 189 4.76 -8.56 -6.19
N ILE A 190 3.49 -8.30 -6.50
CA ILE A 190 3.06 -7.87 -7.84
C ILE A 190 3.71 -6.52 -8.19
N THR A 191 3.68 -5.54 -7.29
CA THR A 191 4.30 -4.22 -7.49
C THR A 191 5.83 -4.34 -7.55
N GLY A 192 6.46 -5.12 -6.68
CA GLY A 192 7.90 -5.35 -6.74
C GLY A 192 8.37 -6.00 -8.05
N LEU A 193 7.60 -6.98 -8.56
CA LEU A 193 7.85 -7.57 -9.88
C LEU A 193 7.63 -6.58 -11.03
N HIS A 194 6.64 -5.68 -10.90
CA HIS A 194 6.39 -4.63 -11.87
C HIS A 194 7.57 -3.67 -11.99
N GLU A 195 8.11 -3.20 -10.86
CA GLU A 195 9.28 -2.31 -10.83
C GLU A 195 10.55 -2.97 -11.38
N LEU A 196 10.76 -4.26 -11.08
CA LEU A 196 11.88 -5.01 -11.66
C LEU A 196 11.75 -5.20 -13.17
N SER A 197 10.51 -5.32 -13.66
CA SER A 197 10.19 -5.37 -15.07
C SER A 197 10.42 -4.02 -15.76
N GLU A 198 10.04 -2.92 -15.12
CA GLU A 198 10.29 -1.55 -15.62
C GLU A 198 11.79 -1.26 -15.78
N ASN A 199 12.59 -1.68 -14.81
CA ASN A 199 14.04 -1.53 -14.82
C ASN A 199 14.80 -2.52 -15.73
N GLY A 200 14.08 -3.39 -16.46
CA GLY A 200 14.68 -4.34 -17.40
C GLY A 200 15.41 -5.54 -16.77
N VAL A 201 15.24 -5.78 -15.46
CA VAL A 201 15.81 -6.95 -14.76
C VAL A 201 15.02 -8.22 -15.12
N LEU A 202 13.71 -8.11 -15.26
CA LEU A 202 12.83 -9.20 -15.68
C LEU A 202 12.30 -8.96 -17.11
N PRO A 203 12.28 -9.98 -17.98
CA PRO A 203 11.69 -9.84 -19.31
C PRO A 203 10.18 -9.58 -19.18
N SER A 204 9.73 -8.41 -19.61
CA SER A 204 8.33 -8.01 -19.52
C SER A 204 7.59 -8.33 -20.82
N SER A 205 6.59 -9.21 -20.79
CA SER A 205 5.70 -9.37 -21.94
C SER A 205 4.52 -8.37 -21.87
N LYS A 206 4.08 -7.88 -23.04
CA LYS A 206 2.88 -7.02 -23.15
C LYS A 206 1.64 -7.66 -22.50
N ARG A 207 1.55 -9.00 -22.54
CA ARG A 207 0.42 -9.78 -21.99
C ARG A 207 0.45 -9.86 -20.47
N GLU A 208 1.62 -10.03 -19.86
CA GLU A 208 1.77 -9.98 -18.40
C GLU A 208 1.46 -8.59 -17.86
N MET A 209 1.98 -7.55 -18.53
CA MET A 209 1.78 -6.17 -18.10
C MET A 209 0.35 -5.67 -18.30
N ALA A 210 -0.38 -6.21 -19.29
CA ALA A 210 -1.82 -5.97 -19.43
C ALA A 210 -2.66 -6.61 -18.30
N ILE A 211 -2.15 -7.64 -17.63
CA ILE A 211 -2.82 -8.29 -16.49
C ILE A 211 -2.40 -7.64 -15.17
N VAL A 212 -1.09 -7.41 -15.00
CA VAL A 212 -0.50 -6.87 -13.77
C VAL A 212 -0.80 -5.38 -13.60
N GLY A 213 -0.73 -4.60 -14.69
CA GLY A 213 -0.90 -3.14 -14.66
C GLY A 213 -2.20 -2.70 -13.97
N PRO A 214 -3.38 -3.22 -14.36
CA PRO A 214 -4.64 -2.85 -13.72
C PRO A 214 -4.77 -3.28 -12.25
N ILE A 215 -4.01 -4.29 -11.82
CA ILE A 215 -3.99 -4.76 -10.42
C ILE A 215 -3.14 -3.80 -9.57
N VAL A 216 -1.98 -3.39 -10.09
CA VAL A 216 -1.09 -2.41 -9.45
C VAL A 216 -1.73 -1.02 -9.42
N ALA A 217 -2.35 -0.60 -10.53
CA ALA A 217 -2.99 0.70 -10.65
C ALA A 217 -4.25 0.85 -9.76
N ASN A 218 -4.76 -0.23 -9.17
CA ASN A 218 -6.02 -0.24 -8.45
C ASN A 218 -5.86 -0.73 -7.01
N ASP A 219 -5.04 -0.01 -6.24
CA ASP A 219 -4.84 -0.18 -4.78
C ASP A 219 -6.15 -0.28 -3.99
N TRP A 220 -7.21 0.27 -4.54
CA TRP A 220 -8.56 0.22 -4.02
C TRP A 220 -9.13 -1.16 -3.76
N PHE A 221 -8.87 -2.08 -4.69
CA PHE A 221 -9.42 -3.42 -4.63
C PHE A 221 -8.98 -4.09 -3.32
N PHE A 222 -7.73 -3.84 -2.93
CA PHE A 222 -7.17 -4.33 -1.67
C PHE A 222 -7.84 -3.67 -0.47
N PHE A 223 -8.02 -2.34 -0.45
CA PHE A 223 -8.67 -1.66 0.68
C PHE A 223 -10.13 -2.07 0.87
N VAL A 224 -10.92 -2.16 -0.20
CA VAL A 224 -12.30 -2.64 -0.13
C VAL A 224 -12.35 -4.07 0.39
N THR A 225 -11.47 -4.95 -0.08
CA THR A 225 -11.39 -6.34 0.37
C THR A 225 -11.04 -6.44 1.85
N ILE A 226 -10.09 -5.63 2.33
CA ILE A 226 -9.67 -5.59 3.74
C ILE A 226 -10.82 -5.17 4.66
N PHE A 227 -11.51 -4.08 4.32
CA PHE A 227 -12.64 -3.59 5.12
C PHE A 227 -13.85 -4.51 5.03
N ALA A 228 -14.13 -5.11 3.87
CA ALA A 228 -15.19 -6.10 3.72
C ALA A 228 -14.93 -7.32 4.63
N LEU A 229 -13.68 -7.81 4.69
CA LEU A 229 -13.30 -8.90 5.58
C LEU A 229 -13.39 -8.50 7.07
N ALA A 230 -13.00 -7.27 7.43
CA ALA A 230 -13.15 -6.75 8.79
C ALA A 230 -14.63 -6.62 9.21
N ALA A 231 -15.49 -6.11 8.32
CA ALA A 231 -16.93 -6.00 8.56
C ALA A 231 -17.60 -7.39 8.68
N LEU A 232 -17.18 -8.34 7.83
CA LEU A 232 -17.64 -9.73 7.84
C LEU A 232 -17.20 -10.46 9.12
N MET A 233 -16.02 -10.16 9.66
CA MET A 233 -15.61 -10.66 10.99
C MET A 233 -16.58 -10.21 12.08
N VAL A 234 -16.95 -8.93 12.08
CA VAL A 234 -17.89 -8.38 13.06
C VAL A 234 -19.26 -9.04 12.90
N LEU A 235 -19.76 -9.21 11.68
CA LEU A 235 -21.00 -9.95 11.40
C LEU A 235 -21.00 -11.38 11.96
N PHE A 236 -19.90 -12.12 11.78
CA PHE A 236 -19.79 -13.49 12.27
C PHE A 236 -19.65 -13.60 13.79
N GLU A 237 -19.03 -12.61 14.44
CA GLU A 237 -18.93 -12.56 15.91
C GLU A 237 -20.32 -12.34 16.54
N VAL A 238 -21.16 -11.54 15.88
CA VAL A 238 -22.51 -11.18 16.33
C VAL A 238 -23.48 -12.35 16.23
N LYS A 239 -23.42 -13.09 15.11
CA LYS A 239 -24.33 -14.22 14.86
C LYS A 239 -24.06 -15.42 15.81
N ARG A 240 -22.88 -15.47 16.43
CA ARG A 240 -22.45 -16.57 17.32
C ARG A 240 -22.63 -16.28 18.81
N ARG A 241 -23.08 -15.10 19.22
CA ARG A 241 -23.29 -14.79 20.63
C ARG A 241 -24.66 -15.31 21.07
N GLU A 242 -24.65 -16.38 21.85
CA GLU A 242 -25.83 -16.87 22.54
C GLU A 242 -26.28 -15.84 23.60
N PRO A 243 -27.58 -15.57 23.73
CA PRO A 243 -28.08 -14.75 24.83
C PRO A 243 -27.74 -15.44 26.15
N GLY A 244 -26.98 -14.74 27.01
CA GLY A 244 -26.62 -15.26 28.33
C GLY A 244 -27.87 -15.56 29.18
N LEU A 245 -27.78 -16.61 29.99
CA LEU A 245 -28.82 -17.07 30.92
C LEU A 245 -29.46 -15.90 31.68
N VAL A 246 -30.79 -15.84 31.63
CA VAL A 246 -31.60 -14.83 32.31
C VAL A 246 -31.49 -15.08 33.82
N THR A 247 -30.96 -14.12 34.55
CA THR A 247 -30.86 -14.18 36.02
C THR A 247 -32.07 -13.51 36.69
N ASP A 248 -32.42 -13.99 37.90
CA ASP A 248 -33.67 -13.64 38.60
C ASP A 248 -33.72 -12.20 39.16
N SER A 249 -32.59 -11.51 39.26
CA SER A 249 -32.49 -10.16 39.85
C SER A 249 -32.85 -9.04 38.88
N ALA A 250 -33.71 -8.11 39.32
CA ALA A 250 -34.08 -6.91 38.54
C ALA A 250 -32.88 -5.99 38.22
N ALA A 251 -31.85 -5.97 39.08
CA ALA A 251 -30.63 -5.19 38.84
C ALA A 251 -29.76 -5.83 37.73
N GLU A 252 -29.68 -7.17 37.71
CA GLU A 252 -28.95 -7.89 36.67
C GLU A 252 -29.65 -7.81 35.31
N ARG A 253 -30.98 -7.83 35.26
CA ARG A 253 -31.75 -7.58 34.04
C ARG A 253 -31.47 -6.19 33.45
N ARG A 254 -31.36 -5.14 34.27
CA ARG A 254 -31.00 -3.79 33.82
C ARG A 254 -29.57 -3.72 33.29
N LYS A 255 -28.62 -4.37 33.97
CA LYS A 255 -27.22 -4.45 33.53
C LYS A 255 -27.09 -5.20 32.20
N ALA A 256 -27.81 -6.31 32.03
CA ALA A 256 -27.85 -7.08 30.79
C ALA A 256 -28.51 -6.29 29.64
N ALA A 257 -29.61 -5.60 29.89
CA ALA A 257 -30.25 -4.74 28.89
C ALA A 257 -29.32 -3.59 28.44
N TRP A 258 -28.57 -2.99 29.37
CA TRP A 258 -27.60 -1.95 29.06
C TRP A 258 -26.39 -2.49 28.28
N SER A 259 -25.85 -3.66 28.64
CA SER A 259 -24.74 -4.26 27.89
C SER A 259 -25.15 -4.59 26.46
N ILE A 260 -26.35 -5.16 26.26
CA ILE A 260 -26.91 -5.43 24.92
C ILE A 260 -27.09 -4.12 24.12
N ARG A 261 -27.60 -3.06 24.74
CA ARG A 261 -27.80 -1.76 24.05
C ARG A 261 -26.46 -1.11 23.68
N ARG A 262 -25.48 -1.13 24.59
CA ARG A 262 -24.13 -0.62 24.34
C ARG A 262 -23.45 -1.40 23.21
N GLU A 263 -23.60 -2.72 23.19
CA GLU A 263 -23.09 -3.56 22.11
C GLU A 263 -23.79 -3.27 20.78
N ARG A 264 -25.11 -3.10 20.77
CA ARG A 264 -25.85 -2.72 19.56
C ARG A 264 -25.44 -1.36 19.02
N LEU A 265 -25.20 -0.39 19.90
CA LEU A 265 -24.66 0.92 19.52
C LEU A 265 -23.26 0.79 18.93
N TRP A 266 -22.36 0.05 19.56
CA TRP A 266 -21.03 -0.24 19.03
C TRP A 266 -21.08 -0.90 17.65
N MET A 267 -21.95 -1.90 17.47
CA MET A 267 -22.15 -2.56 16.18
C MET A 267 -22.66 -1.60 15.11
N ALA A 268 -23.68 -0.80 15.44
CA ALA A 268 -24.21 0.20 14.52
C ALA A 268 -23.14 1.21 14.11
N SER A 269 -22.27 1.63 15.04
CA SER A 269 -21.12 2.48 14.74
C SER A 269 -20.11 1.81 13.80
N VAL A 270 -19.81 0.52 14.00
CA VAL A 270 -18.90 -0.22 13.09
C VAL A 270 -19.51 -0.38 11.69
N TYR A 271 -20.81 -0.67 11.58
CA TYR A 271 -21.47 -0.75 10.27
C TYR A 271 -21.56 0.60 9.57
N ALA A 272 -21.96 1.64 10.30
CA ALA A 272 -22.07 2.98 9.74
C ALA A 272 -20.71 3.51 9.28
N SER A 273 -19.64 3.28 10.06
CA SER A 273 -18.28 3.65 9.66
C SER A 273 -17.77 2.84 8.47
N SER A 274 -18.02 1.52 8.42
CA SER A 274 -17.64 0.68 7.29
C SER A 274 -18.38 1.09 6.00
N PHE A 275 -19.68 1.35 6.09
CA PHE A 275 -20.50 1.78 4.97
C PHE A 275 -20.08 3.18 4.46
N LEU A 276 -19.92 4.14 5.38
CA LEU A 276 -19.46 5.48 5.04
C LEU A 276 -18.09 5.44 4.38
N PHE A 277 -17.17 4.62 4.90
CA PHE A 277 -15.87 4.42 4.29
C PHE A 277 -16.00 3.88 2.87
N ILE A 278 -16.72 2.76 2.66
CA ILE A 278 -16.97 2.19 1.32
C ILE A 278 -17.59 3.21 0.36
N LEU A 279 -18.47 4.08 0.84
CA LEU A 279 -19.10 5.14 0.05
C LEU A 279 -18.10 6.23 -0.35
N LEU A 280 -17.36 6.79 0.63
CA LEU A 280 -16.35 7.82 0.40
C LEU A 280 -15.26 7.33 -0.55
N VAL A 281 -14.85 6.09 -0.32
CA VAL A 281 -14.04 5.29 -1.20
C VAL A 281 -14.77 5.29 -2.56
N THR A 282 -15.88 4.59 -2.78
CA THR A 282 -16.53 4.51 -4.12
C THR A 282 -16.64 5.87 -4.85
N ALA A 283 -16.93 6.96 -4.15
CA ALA A 283 -16.89 8.32 -4.66
C ALA A 283 -15.51 8.78 -5.17
N GLU A 284 -14.43 8.59 -4.41
CA GLU A 284 -13.05 8.86 -4.85
C GLU A 284 -12.64 8.03 -6.07
N PHE A 285 -13.03 6.74 -6.16
CA PHE A 285 -12.77 5.94 -7.37
C PHE A 285 -13.47 6.51 -8.60
N ILE A 286 -14.74 6.89 -8.46
CA ILE A 286 -15.52 7.52 -9.53
C ILE A 286 -14.86 8.85 -9.95
N TYR A 287 -14.43 9.65 -8.97
CA TYR A 287 -13.76 10.93 -9.20
C TYR A 287 -12.38 10.78 -9.86
N ALA A 288 -11.54 9.85 -9.41
CA ALA A 288 -10.24 9.57 -10.01
C ALA A 288 -10.39 9.11 -11.46
N LYS A 289 -11.40 8.27 -11.74
CA LYS A 289 -11.70 7.80 -13.10
C LYS A 289 -12.20 8.92 -14.01
N SER A 290 -12.95 9.90 -13.49
CA SER A 290 -13.42 11.03 -14.30
C SER A 290 -12.31 12.01 -14.67
N LEU A 291 -11.36 12.25 -13.76
CA LEU A 291 -10.15 13.06 -14.02
C LEU A 291 -9.20 12.39 -15.02
N SER A 292 -9.22 11.06 -15.11
CA SER A 292 -8.35 10.28 -16.00
C SER A 292 -8.89 10.15 -17.43
N ALA A 293 -10.02 10.80 -17.75
CA ALA A 293 -10.60 10.76 -19.10
C ALA A 293 -9.69 11.52 -20.09
N PRO A 294 -9.22 10.89 -21.18
CA PRO A 294 -8.38 11.55 -22.17
C PRO A 294 -9.09 12.76 -22.78
N SER A 295 -8.34 13.84 -23.05
CA SER A 295 -8.75 14.81 -24.07
C SER A 295 -8.98 14.08 -25.39
N PRO A 296 -10.07 14.39 -26.15
CA PRO A 296 -10.30 13.76 -27.44
C PRO A 296 -9.12 14.03 -28.38
N ALA A 297 -8.65 13.00 -29.07
CA ALA A 297 -7.57 13.14 -30.05
C ALA A 297 -8.09 13.91 -31.27
N THR A 298 -7.35 14.93 -31.70
CA THR A 298 -7.65 15.64 -32.95
C THR A 298 -7.14 14.82 -34.13
N GLU A 299 -8.04 14.41 -35.02
CA GLU A 299 -7.65 13.68 -36.22
C GLU A 299 -6.86 14.60 -37.16
N VAL A 300 -5.69 14.16 -37.59
CA VAL A 300 -4.82 14.89 -38.52
C VAL A 300 -4.90 14.30 -39.91
N THR A 301 -4.85 15.18 -40.92
CA THR A 301 -4.77 14.79 -42.33
C THR A 301 -3.39 15.14 -42.87
N PHE A 302 -2.83 14.24 -43.68
CA PHE A 302 -1.54 14.46 -44.32
C PHE A 302 -1.70 15.28 -45.59
N VAL A 303 -0.85 16.30 -45.75
CA VAL A 303 -0.74 17.12 -46.96
C VAL A 303 0.68 16.96 -47.48
N ASN A 304 0.84 16.40 -48.68
CA ASN A 304 2.14 16.06 -49.27
C ASN A 304 2.99 15.10 -48.39
N GLY A 305 2.36 14.13 -47.74
CA GLY A 305 3.04 13.13 -46.91
C GLY A 305 3.51 13.62 -45.54
N GLN A 306 3.08 14.81 -45.11
CA GLN A 306 3.45 15.39 -43.81
C GLN A 306 2.27 16.09 -43.14
N VAL A 307 2.34 16.21 -41.82
CA VAL A 307 1.44 17.04 -41.01
C VAL A 307 2.25 18.14 -40.35
N ALA A 308 1.73 19.37 -40.37
CA ALA A 308 2.32 20.52 -39.68
C ALA A 308 1.38 20.95 -38.54
N ILE A 309 1.89 20.88 -37.31
CA ILE A 309 1.15 21.23 -36.09
C ILE A 309 1.73 22.54 -35.54
N PRO A 310 0.95 23.63 -35.45
CA PRO A 310 1.44 24.90 -34.92
C PRO A 310 1.89 24.79 -33.47
N LEU A 311 3.07 25.35 -33.14
CA LEU A 311 3.62 25.32 -31.77
C LEU A 311 2.71 25.99 -30.74
N ALA A 312 1.93 27.00 -31.16
CA ALA A 312 0.92 27.65 -30.33
C ALA A 312 -0.18 26.69 -29.82
N GLN A 313 -0.42 25.58 -30.52
CA GLN A 313 -1.36 24.55 -30.08
C GLN A 313 -0.78 23.61 -29.02
N VAL A 314 0.53 23.65 -28.80
CA VAL A 314 1.28 22.69 -27.94
C VAL A 314 1.85 23.36 -26.69
N SER A 315 1.74 24.70 -26.60
CA SER A 315 2.23 25.49 -25.47
C SER A 315 1.33 25.33 -24.23
N GLY A 316 1.94 25.32 -23.04
CA GLY A 316 1.21 25.28 -21.76
C GLY A 316 1.42 23.98 -20.95
N GLY A 317 2.25 23.07 -21.45
CA GLY A 317 2.64 21.86 -20.73
C GLY A 317 1.52 20.83 -20.58
N ASP A 318 0.41 20.97 -21.31
CA ASP A 318 -0.65 19.97 -21.41
C ASP A 318 -0.33 18.86 -22.41
N LEU A 319 -1.11 17.78 -22.36
CA LEU A 319 -1.02 16.65 -23.28
C LEU A 319 -1.92 16.92 -24.49
N HIS A 320 -1.31 17.30 -25.61
CA HIS A 320 -2.02 17.59 -26.86
C HIS A 320 -2.05 16.34 -27.74
N ARG A 321 -3.24 15.75 -27.90
CA ARG A 321 -3.40 14.45 -28.55
C ARG A 321 -3.86 14.58 -29.99
N PHE A 322 -3.28 13.75 -30.83
CA PHE A 322 -3.58 13.64 -32.24
C PHE A 322 -3.75 12.18 -32.64
N SER A 323 -4.51 11.94 -33.69
CA SER A 323 -4.65 10.61 -34.27
C SER A 323 -4.58 10.67 -35.79
N ALA A 324 -4.03 9.63 -36.39
CA ALA A 324 -4.00 9.41 -37.83
C ALA A 324 -4.50 8.00 -38.13
N ARG A 325 -5.20 7.83 -39.24
CA ARG A 325 -5.67 6.52 -39.70
C ARG A 325 -4.81 6.02 -40.84
N GLU A 326 -4.10 4.92 -40.58
CA GLU A 326 -3.22 4.25 -41.53
C GLU A 326 -3.70 2.82 -41.73
N ASN A 327 -4.09 2.45 -42.96
CA ASN A 327 -4.54 1.08 -43.30
C ASN A 327 -5.60 0.50 -42.35
N GLY A 328 -6.52 1.34 -41.86
CA GLY A 328 -7.58 0.94 -40.92
C GLY A 328 -7.16 0.83 -39.45
N VAL A 329 -5.89 1.13 -39.12
CA VAL A 329 -5.38 1.22 -37.75
C VAL A 329 -5.35 2.69 -37.33
N GLU A 330 -5.96 3.00 -36.18
CA GLU A 330 -5.86 4.31 -35.55
C GLU A 330 -4.53 4.41 -34.78
N ILE A 331 -3.64 5.27 -35.26
CA ILE A 331 -2.35 5.55 -34.64
C ILE A 331 -2.48 6.83 -33.83
N ARG A 332 -2.24 6.74 -32.53
CA ARG A 332 -2.40 7.85 -31.59
C ARG A 332 -1.03 8.36 -31.16
N PHE A 333 -0.86 9.68 -31.15
CA PHE A 333 0.36 10.33 -30.72
C PHE A 333 0.04 11.63 -30.00
N TRP A 334 1.01 12.16 -29.26
CA TRP A 334 0.82 13.42 -28.55
C TRP A 334 2.10 14.22 -28.48
N LEU A 335 1.90 15.53 -28.33
CA LEU A 335 2.96 16.50 -28.17
C LEU A 335 2.89 17.09 -26.76
N TYR A 336 4.04 17.36 -26.19
CA TYR A 336 4.18 17.85 -24.82
C TYR A 336 5.35 18.81 -24.71
N GLN A 337 5.11 19.96 -24.09
CA GLN A 337 6.18 20.89 -23.73
C GLN A 337 6.78 20.46 -22.39
N LYS A 338 8.04 20.01 -22.43
CA LYS A 338 8.81 19.63 -21.25
C LYS A 338 9.12 20.85 -20.38
N PRO A 339 9.48 20.67 -19.10
CA PRO A 339 9.82 21.80 -18.23
C PRO A 339 11.10 22.55 -18.67
N ASP A 340 11.94 21.96 -19.52
CA ASP A 340 13.08 22.65 -20.16
C ASP A 340 12.68 23.51 -21.38
N GLY A 341 11.39 23.58 -21.68
CA GLY A 341 10.81 24.33 -22.80
C GLY A 341 10.83 23.60 -24.15
N LYS A 342 11.51 22.45 -24.26
CA LYS A 342 11.56 21.67 -25.51
C LYS A 342 10.26 20.90 -25.73
N ILE A 343 9.89 20.72 -26.99
CA ILE A 343 8.74 19.89 -27.36
C ILE A 343 9.19 18.45 -27.54
N ALA A 344 8.48 17.54 -26.89
CA ALA A 344 8.58 16.11 -27.13
C ALA A 344 7.43 15.65 -28.03
N THR A 345 7.76 14.87 -29.05
CA THR A 345 6.83 14.19 -29.97
C THR A 345 6.91 12.70 -29.72
N VAL A 346 5.80 12.09 -29.32
CA VAL A 346 5.79 10.68 -28.90
C VAL A 346 4.48 10.00 -29.30
N PHE A 347 4.53 8.69 -29.49
CA PHE A 347 3.33 7.87 -29.63
C PHE A 347 2.56 7.76 -28.30
N ASP A 348 1.24 7.56 -28.35
CA ASP A 348 0.41 7.24 -27.18
C ASP A 348 0.58 5.74 -26.81
N ALA A 349 1.83 5.33 -26.64
CA ALA A 349 2.26 3.96 -26.39
C ALA A 349 3.64 3.89 -25.73
N CYS A 350 3.92 2.84 -24.96
CA CYS A 350 5.27 2.48 -24.51
C CYS A 350 5.68 1.08 -24.98
N GLN A 351 6.97 0.77 -24.84
CA GLN A 351 7.53 -0.53 -25.19
C GLN A 351 6.92 -1.67 -24.37
N ILE A 352 6.59 -1.40 -23.10
CA ILE A 352 6.11 -2.39 -22.13
C ILE A 352 4.60 -2.65 -22.26
N CYS A 353 3.77 -1.60 -22.19
CA CYS A 353 2.31 -1.72 -22.17
C CYS A 353 1.66 -1.59 -23.56
N GLY A 354 2.41 -1.23 -24.60
CA GLY A 354 1.87 -1.02 -25.95
C GLY A 354 0.96 0.21 -26.03
N GLY A 355 0.05 0.22 -27.02
CA GLY A 355 -0.81 1.35 -27.35
C GLY A 355 -2.00 1.59 -26.41
N VAL A 356 -1.89 1.34 -25.10
CA VAL A 356 -2.96 1.65 -24.12
C VAL A 356 -3.08 3.15 -23.90
N GLY A 357 -1.93 3.85 -23.85
CA GLY A 357 -1.80 5.29 -23.78
C GLY A 357 -1.51 5.85 -22.40
N PHE A 358 -1.44 7.18 -22.35
CA PHE A 358 -1.07 7.96 -21.16
C PHE A 358 -2.17 8.96 -20.81
N TYR A 359 -2.07 9.64 -19.66
CA TYR A 359 -2.88 10.80 -19.30
C TYR A 359 -2.08 11.81 -18.46
N LYS A 360 -2.58 13.05 -18.32
CA LYS A 360 -1.94 14.08 -17.50
C LYS A 360 -2.43 13.95 -16.06
N GLY A 361 -1.54 13.56 -15.16
CA GLY A 361 -1.77 13.61 -13.72
C GLY A 361 -1.33 14.96 -13.12
N PRO A 362 -1.51 15.14 -11.80
CA PRO A 362 -1.10 16.36 -11.09
C PRO A 362 0.40 16.65 -11.19
N ASN A 363 1.22 15.60 -11.23
CA ASN A 363 2.68 15.67 -11.16
C ASN A 363 3.39 15.38 -12.49
N GLY A 364 2.65 15.18 -13.59
CA GLY A 364 3.23 14.84 -14.89
C GLY A 364 2.41 13.87 -15.71
N VAL A 365 3.08 13.10 -16.58
CA VAL A 365 2.45 12.12 -17.46
C VAL A 365 2.38 10.77 -16.75
N VAL A 366 1.27 10.06 -16.86
CA VAL A 366 1.05 8.77 -16.19
C VAL A 366 0.56 7.72 -17.19
N CYS A 367 1.10 6.50 -17.12
CA CYS A 367 0.64 5.38 -17.95
C CYS A 367 -0.78 4.95 -17.56
N LYS A 368 -1.67 4.79 -18.55
CA LYS A 368 -3.06 4.38 -18.30
C LYS A 368 -3.19 2.90 -17.90
N ASN A 369 -2.21 2.07 -18.24
CA ASN A 369 -2.26 0.64 -17.96
C ASN A 369 -1.76 0.30 -16.56
N CYS A 370 -0.53 0.71 -16.23
CA CYS A 370 0.14 0.34 -14.99
C CYS A 370 0.25 1.48 -13.96
N ALA A 371 -0.27 2.67 -14.26
CA ALA A 371 -0.16 3.86 -13.41
C ALA A 371 1.28 4.33 -13.13
N ALA A 372 2.28 3.84 -13.89
CA ALA A 372 3.66 4.29 -13.78
C ALA A 372 3.76 5.81 -14.05
N PRO A 373 4.30 6.60 -13.10
CA PRO A 373 4.56 8.01 -13.29
C PRO A 373 5.78 8.19 -14.20
N ILE A 374 5.64 9.01 -15.23
CA ILE A 374 6.72 9.30 -16.16
C ILE A 374 7.40 10.60 -15.76
N ASN A 375 8.72 10.56 -15.61
CA ASN A 375 9.51 11.76 -15.39
C ASN A 375 9.29 12.73 -16.56
N PRO A 376 8.76 13.95 -16.31
CA PRO A 376 8.48 14.92 -17.38
C PRO A 376 9.69 15.27 -18.27
N GLN A 377 10.91 15.15 -17.74
CA GLN A 377 12.14 15.44 -18.48
C GLN A 377 12.58 14.29 -19.39
N SER A 378 12.22 13.05 -19.08
CA SER A 378 12.57 11.86 -19.88
C SER A 378 11.61 11.63 -21.04
N VAL A 379 10.50 12.35 -21.11
CA VAL A 379 9.54 12.25 -22.23
C VAL A 379 10.26 12.53 -23.56
N GLY A 380 10.16 11.59 -24.51
CA GLY A 380 10.89 11.65 -25.78
C GLY A 380 12.24 10.92 -25.79
N THR A 381 12.66 10.34 -24.65
CA THR A 381 13.77 9.37 -24.61
C THR A 381 13.21 7.95 -24.71
N ALA A 382 13.88 7.09 -25.49
CA ALA A 382 13.46 5.70 -25.67
C ALA A 382 13.81 4.84 -24.45
N GLY A 383 12.95 3.87 -24.12
CA GLY A 383 13.24 2.80 -23.16
C GLY A 383 12.20 2.67 -22.04
N GLY A 384 12.00 1.44 -21.57
CA GLY A 384 11.15 1.13 -20.42
C GLY A 384 9.70 1.61 -20.58
N CYS A 385 9.20 2.31 -19.55
CA CYS A 385 7.86 2.88 -19.51
C CYS A 385 7.71 4.23 -20.24
N ASN A 386 8.81 4.84 -20.71
CA ASN A 386 8.72 6.12 -21.42
C ASN A 386 7.87 5.98 -22.70
N PRO A 387 7.08 7.02 -23.05
CA PRO A 387 6.38 7.09 -24.32
C PRO A 387 7.35 6.94 -25.49
N LEU A 388 6.99 6.12 -26.48
CA LEU A 388 7.85 5.84 -27.63
C LEU A 388 8.11 7.13 -28.43
N PRO A 389 9.38 7.51 -28.67
CA PRO A 389 9.68 8.69 -29.47
C PRO A 389 9.11 8.59 -30.88
N LEU A 390 8.57 9.71 -31.36
CA LEU A 390 8.12 9.91 -32.73
C LEU A 390 9.01 10.98 -33.35
N ASN A 391 9.64 10.65 -34.48
CA ASN A 391 10.49 11.59 -35.19
C ASN A 391 9.67 12.79 -35.66
N ALA A 392 10.23 13.98 -35.44
CA ALA A 392 9.64 15.23 -35.90
C ALA A 392 10.75 16.26 -36.15
N VAL A 393 10.48 17.17 -37.08
CA VAL A 393 11.30 18.35 -37.32
C VAL A 393 10.56 19.55 -36.75
N ILE A 394 11.24 20.37 -35.94
CA ILE A 394 10.63 21.52 -35.27
C ILE A 394 11.28 22.81 -35.81
N PRO A 395 10.84 23.33 -36.98
CA PRO A 395 11.13 24.71 -37.39
C PRO A 395 10.49 25.73 -36.43
N SER A 396 10.78 27.03 -36.61
CA SER A 396 10.46 28.10 -35.66
C SER A 396 9.04 28.10 -35.10
N ASP A 397 8.03 27.78 -35.92
CA ASP A 397 6.61 27.96 -35.56
C ASP A 397 5.75 26.68 -35.63
N ASN A 398 6.29 25.57 -36.16
CA ASN A 398 5.53 24.35 -36.40
C ASN A 398 6.33 23.10 -36.01
N VAL A 399 5.61 22.05 -35.62
CA VAL A 399 6.12 20.69 -35.52
C VAL A 399 5.69 19.92 -36.76
N ILE A 400 6.65 19.46 -37.54
CA ILE A 400 6.44 18.71 -38.78
C ILE A 400 6.71 17.23 -38.53
N ILE A 401 5.72 16.39 -38.81
CA ILE A 401 5.81 14.94 -38.67
C ILE A 401 5.51 14.31 -40.03
N GLN A 402 6.34 13.36 -40.45
CA GLN A 402 6.14 12.65 -41.70
C GLN A 402 5.15 11.49 -41.53
N GLU A 403 4.33 11.24 -42.55
CA GLU A 403 3.39 10.11 -42.60
C GLU A 403 4.14 8.77 -42.42
N ALA A 404 5.32 8.64 -43.03
CA ALA A 404 6.17 7.45 -42.90
C ALA A 404 6.61 7.17 -41.45
N ASP A 405 6.92 8.22 -40.68
CA ASP A 405 7.32 8.09 -39.27
C ASP A 405 6.13 7.64 -38.40
N ILE A 406 4.92 8.14 -38.67
CA ILE A 406 3.69 7.70 -37.99
C ILE A 406 3.37 6.25 -38.36
N ALA A 407 3.42 5.91 -39.64
CA ALA A 407 3.15 4.56 -40.14
C ALA A 407 4.12 3.51 -39.56
N ALA A 408 5.37 3.88 -39.29
CA ALA A 408 6.34 3.00 -38.63
C ALA A 408 5.87 2.55 -37.22
N GLY A 409 5.08 3.38 -36.53
CA GLY A 409 4.49 3.08 -35.22
C GLY A 409 3.26 2.17 -35.26
N ALA A 410 2.68 1.87 -36.42
CA ALA A 410 1.41 1.15 -36.56
C ALA A 410 1.40 -0.21 -35.83
N ARG A 411 2.53 -0.92 -35.84
CA ARG A 411 2.69 -2.24 -35.19
C ARG A 411 2.48 -2.22 -33.69
N VAL A 412 2.60 -1.06 -33.05
CA VAL A 412 2.41 -0.90 -31.60
C VAL A 412 0.93 -0.80 -31.22
N PHE A 413 0.09 -0.37 -32.16
CA PHE A 413 -1.35 -0.15 -31.98
C PHE A 413 -2.22 -1.30 -32.52
N GLN A 414 -1.60 -2.26 -33.22
CA GLN A 414 -2.27 -3.50 -33.64
C GLN A 414 -2.55 -4.39 -32.42
N LYS A 415 -3.79 -4.87 -32.30
CA LYS A 415 -4.28 -5.69 -31.18
C LYS A 415 -3.88 -7.14 -31.30
#